data_AF-A0A410UHK8-F1
#
_entry.id   AF-A0A410UHK8-F1
#
_cell.length_a   1.000
_cell.length_b   1.000
_cell.length_c   1.000
_cell.angle_alpha   90.00
_cell.angle_beta   90.00
_cell.angle_gamma   90.00
#
_symmetry.space_group_name_H-M   'P 1'
#
loop_
_entity.id
_entity.type
_entity.pdbx_description
1 polymer ?
#
loop_
_entity_poly.entity_id
_entity_poly.type
_entity_poly.pdbx_seq_one_letter_code
_entity_poly.pdbx_strand_id
1 'polypeptide(L)'
;MHKTTRRVGALCALPLLIGLILYPAHAAAPAPSPVMLANVYHSGINLSDYWVSEKYDGVRGYWDGKQLLTRSGAVIHAPTWFIANWPKTPLDGELWAGREQFDMASATIRQDSPDDEAWRHIRYMVFDMPGQAATFDQRIPVLQRTVAALGVSWVQAVKQFKVADEAELKQRLDEVVQGGGEGLVLHRGVSLYHAGRNGDLLKLKPYDDAEAKVVGYAPGKGKYSGMMGALLVELPDGTRFRIGTGLSDELRRDPPPVGSMVTFRYQGMTSGGKPRFARFMRVRDEM
;
A
#
# COMPACT_ATOMS: atom_id res chain seq x y z
N MET A 1 -91.88 12.44 35.55
CA MET A 1 -90.87 11.38 35.34
C MET A 1 -90.07 11.72 34.09
N HIS A 2 -88.94 12.41 34.26
CA HIS A 2 -88.06 12.84 33.17
C HIS A 2 -86.66 12.27 33.39
N LYS A 3 -86.10 11.73 32.29
CA LYS A 3 -84.86 10.96 32.22
C LYS A 3 -83.66 11.88 32.50
N THR A 4 -82.82 11.51 33.46
CA THR A 4 -81.57 12.20 33.76
C THR A 4 -80.39 11.41 33.18
N THR A 5 -79.79 11.97 32.14
CA THR A 5 -78.58 11.48 31.47
C THR A 5 -77.36 11.68 32.36
N ARG A 6 -76.67 10.61 32.79
CA ARG A 6 -75.34 10.70 33.43
C ARG A 6 -74.27 10.41 32.39
N ARG A 7 -73.41 11.41 32.12
CA ARG A 7 -72.18 11.29 31.33
C ARG A 7 -71.09 10.65 32.19
N VAL A 8 -70.47 9.58 31.68
CA VAL A 8 -69.24 9.00 32.23
C VAL A 8 -68.05 9.71 31.56
N GLY A 9 -67.22 10.38 32.35
CA GLY A 9 -65.97 10.98 31.87
C GLY A 9 -64.88 9.91 31.79
N ALA A 10 -64.32 9.68 30.60
CA ALA A 10 -63.18 8.81 30.38
C ALA A 10 -61.88 9.55 30.72
N LEU A 11 -61.10 9.00 31.67
CA LEU A 11 -59.72 9.43 31.92
C LEU A 11 -58.83 8.91 30.78
N CYS A 12 -58.32 9.80 29.93
CA CYS A 12 -57.27 9.48 28.97
C CYS A 12 -55.92 9.38 29.70
N ALA A 13 -55.40 8.17 29.88
CA ALA A 13 -54.01 7.94 30.27
C ALA A 13 -53.11 8.20 29.05
N LEU A 14 -52.25 9.22 29.12
CA LEU A 14 -51.22 9.50 28.13
C LEU A 14 -50.06 8.50 28.30
N PRO A 15 -49.71 7.67 27.31
CA PRO A 15 -48.55 6.81 27.41
C PRO A 15 -47.27 7.64 27.23
N LEU A 16 -46.38 7.59 28.23
CA LEU A 16 -45.05 8.18 28.18
C LEU A 16 -44.21 7.39 27.17
N LEU A 17 -44.11 7.87 25.92
CA LEU A 17 -43.24 7.30 24.90
C LEU A 17 -41.78 7.64 25.25
N ILE A 18 -41.07 6.71 25.89
CA ILE A 18 -39.62 6.79 26.06
C ILE A 18 -39.01 6.53 24.68
N GLY A 19 -38.64 7.60 23.98
CA GLY A 19 -37.90 7.52 22.72
C GLY A 19 -36.52 6.93 22.97
N LEU A 20 -36.34 5.66 22.59
CA LEU A 20 -35.03 5.02 22.55
C LEU A 20 -34.23 5.70 21.43
N ILE A 21 -33.33 6.62 21.79
CA ILE A 21 -32.36 7.19 20.85
C ILE A 21 -31.39 6.07 20.49
N LEU A 22 -31.64 5.40 19.37
CA LEU A 22 -30.72 4.45 18.75
C LEU A 22 -29.52 5.25 18.22
N TYR A 23 -28.43 5.26 18.98
CA TYR A 23 -27.15 5.70 18.45
C TYR A 23 -26.73 4.74 17.33
N PRO A 24 -26.33 5.22 16.14
CA PRO A 24 -25.79 4.36 15.11
C PRO A 24 -24.55 3.68 15.68
N ALA A 25 -24.60 2.35 15.78
CA ALA A 25 -23.44 1.54 16.10
C ALA A 25 -22.37 1.84 15.04
N HIS A 26 -21.34 2.58 15.42
CA HIS A 26 -20.16 2.73 14.59
C HIS A 26 -19.54 1.34 14.48
N ALA A 27 -19.59 0.76 13.28
CA ALA A 27 -18.82 -0.44 12.99
C ALA A 27 -17.36 -0.14 13.31
N ALA A 28 -16.76 -0.92 14.21
CA ALA A 28 -15.35 -0.76 14.53
C ALA A 28 -14.53 -0.98 13.26
N ALA A 29 -13.56 -0.09 13.01
CA ALA A 29 -12.61 -0.28 11.91
C ALA A 29 -11.92 -1.66 12.06
N PRO A 30 -11.65 -2.37 10.95
CA PRO A 30 -11.00 -3.67 11.02
C PRO A 30 -9.61 -3.53 11.69
N ALA A 31 -9.22 -4.57 12.44
CA ALA A 31 -7.88 -4.64 12.99
C ALA A 31 -6.85 -4.78 11.84
N PRO A 32 -5.69 -4.11 11.92
CA PRO A 32 -4.68 -4.19 10.88
C PRO A 32 -4.13 -5.61 10.75
N SER A 33 -3.79 -6.01 9.52
CA SER A 33 -3.16 -7.30 9.28
C SER A 33 -1.81 -7.39 10.02
N PRO A 34 -1.44 -8.55 10.56
CA PRO A 34 -0.22 -8.72 11.36
C PRO A 34 1.02 -8.81 10.45
N VAL A 35 1.36 -7.70 9.82
CA VAL A 35 2.42 -7.63 8.80
C VAL A 35 3.75 -7.11 9.35
N MET A 36 4.87 -7.70 8.94
CA MET A 36 6.21 -7.17 9.24
C MET A 36 6.49 -5.91 8.40
N LEU A 37 7.09 -4.87 8.99
CA LEU A 37 7.34 -3.57 8.36
C LEU A 37 8.83 -3.28 8.21
N ALA A 38 9.25 -2.92 7.00
CA ALA A 38 10.66 -2.68 6.67
C ALA A 38 11.18 -1.32 7.14
N ASN A 39 12.35 -1.30 7.77
CA ASN A 39 13.16 -0.10 8.04
C ASN A 39 14.02 0.28 6.84
N VAL A 40 14.59 1.48 6.82
CA VAL A 40 15.49 1.89 5.73
C VAL A 40 16.85 1.23 5.94
N TYR A 41 17.42 0.69 4.86
CA TYR A 41 18.77 0.13 4.88
C TYR A 41 19.82 1.19 5.24
N HIS A 42 20.85 0.79 5.97
CA HIS A 42 22.07 1.56 6.20
C HIS A 42 23.30 0.67 5.95
N SER A 43 24.40 1.30 5.55
CA SER A 43 25.68 0.60 5.35
C SER A 43 26.24 0.03 6.65
N GLY A 44 27.19 -0.90 6.54
CA GLY A 44 27.92 -1.48 7.67
C GLY A 44 27.20 -2.65 8.37
N ILE A 45 26.13 -3.20 7.77
CA ILE A 45 25.53 -4.45 8.22
C ILE A 45 26.25 -5.66 7.59
N ASN A 46 26.24 -6.81 8.26
CA ASN A 46 26.73 -8.05 7.69
C ASN A 46 25.74 -8.61 6.66
N LEU A 47 25.98 -8.37 5.37
CA LEU A 47 25.08 -8.77 4.29
C LEU A 47 24.91 -10.28 4.13
N SER A 48 25.89 -11.08 4.58
CA SER A 48 25.78 -12.54 4.56
C SER A 48 24.61 -13.07 5.41
N ASP A 49 24.19 -12.32 6.43
CA ASP A 49 23.06 -12.66 7.30
C ASP A 49 21.70 -12.40 6.63
N TYR A 50 21.65 -11.71 5.49
CA TYR A 50 20.42 -11.27 4.85
C TYR A 50 20.16 -11.99 3.54
N TRP A 51 18.90 -12.24 3.24
CA TRP A 51 18.41 -12.54 1.90
C TRP A 51 17.97 -11.25 1.23
N VAL A 52 18.21 -11.15 -0.07
CA VAL A 52 17.87 -10.00 -0.89
C VAL A 52 16.80 -10.42 -1.90
N SER A 53 15.83 -9.54 -2.13
CA SER A 53 14.79 -9.69 -3.15
C SER A 53 14.46 -8.34 -3.80
N GLU A 54 13.84 -8.36 -4.99
CA GLU A 54 13.26 -7.15 -5.59
C GLU A 54 12.15 -6.61 -4.69
N LYS A 55 12.14 -5.28 -4.49
CA LYS A 55 11.00 -4.58 -3.91
C LYS A 55 9.96 -4.35 -5.02
N TYR A 56 8.80 -4.98 -4.87
CA TYR A 56 7.67 -4.79 -5.77
C TYR A 56 6.86 -3.55 -5.37
N ASP A 57 6.52 -2.73 -6.37
CA ASP A 57 5.66 -1.55 -6.22
C ASP A 57 4.23 -1.92 -6.59
N GLY A 58 3.52 -2.54 -5.65
CA GLY A 58 2.14 -2.98 -5.82
C GLY A 58 1.27 -2.58 -4.62
N VAL A 59 0.28 -3.41 -4.32
CA VAL A 59 -0.49 -3.29 -3.07
C VAL A 59 -0.26 -4.53 -2.23
N ARG A 60 0.20 -4.35 -1.00
CA ARG A 60 0.39 -5.45 -0.06
C ARG A 60 -0.92 -6.19 0.20
N GLY A 61 -0.91 -7.49 -0.04
CA GLY A 61 -2.01 -8.40 0.25
C GLY A 61 -1.59 -9.40 1.32
N TYR A 62 -2.34 -9.45 2.41
CA TYR A 62 -2.20 -10.48 3.45
C TYR A 62 -3.28 -11.54 3.24
N TRP A 63 -2.89 -12.75 2.90
CA TRP A 63 -3.81 -13.88 2.85
C TRP A 63 -3.93 -14.50 4.24
N ASP A 64 -5.13 -14.51 4.81
CA ASP A 64 -5.40 -15.01 6.17
C ASP A 64 -5.70 -16.52 6.23
N GLY A 65 -5.66 -17.21 5.08
CA GLY A 65 -6.12 -18.60 4.92
C GLY A 65 -7.51 -18.73 4.30
N LYS A 66 -8.23 -17.62 4.10
CA LYS A 66 -9.58 -17.58 3.54
C LYS A 66 -9.79 -16.42 2.54
N GLN A 67 -9.22 -15.26 2.81
CA GLN A 67 -9.41 -14.03 2.04
C GLN A 67 -8.13 -13.18 2.04
N LEU A 68 -8.02 -12.31 1.04
CA LEU A 68 -6.98 -11.29 0.99
C LEU A 68 -7.41 -10.06 1.79
N LEU A 69 -6.48 -9.52 2.56
CA LEU A 69 -6.65 -8.32 3.37
C LEU A 69 -5.59 -7.28 2.96
N THR A 70 -5.96 -6.01 2.97
CA THR A 70 -5.01 -4.91 2.90
C THR A 70 -4.19 -4.83 4.18
N ARG A 71 -3.14 -4.01 4.19
CA ARG A 71 -2.37 -3.72 5.41
C ARG A 71 -3.24 -3.23 6.58
N SER A 72 -4.28 -2.42 6.30
CA SER A 72 -5.21 -1.90 7.32
C SER A 72 -6.26 -2.92 7.76
N GLY A 73 -6.28 -4.12 7.17
CA GLY A 73 -7.24 -5.18 7.49
C GLY A 73 -8.53 -5.12 6.69
N ALA A 74 -8.66 -4.19 5.73
CA ALA A 74 -9.81 -4.16 4.83
C ALA A 74 -9.77 -5.37 3.88
N VAL A 75 -10.94 -5.88 3.51
CA VAL A 75 -11.04 -7.02 2.59
C VAL A 75 -10.70 -6.59 1.17
N ILE A 76 -9.88 -7.38 0.49
CA ILE A 76 -9.64 -7.25 -0.95
C ILE A 76 -10.56 -8.24 -1.67
N HIS A 77 -11.46 -7.71 -2.48
CA HIS A 77 -12.43 -8.50 -3.24
C HIS A 77 -11.78 -9.10 -4.48
N ALA A 78 -11.01 -10.17 -4.32
CA ALA A 78 -10.45 -10.92 -5.45
C ALA A 78 -11.49 -11.83 -6.12
N PRO A 79 -11.42 -12.07 -7.44
CA PRO A 79 -12.24 -13.08 -8.09
C PRO A 79 -12.07 -14.46 -7.45
N THR A 80 -13.14 -15.25 -7.47
CA THR A 80 -13.12 -16.61 -6.89
C THR A 80 -12.07 -17.50 -7.53
N TRP A 81 -11.84 -17.37 -8.85
CA TRP A 81 -10.81 -18.12 -9.57
C TRP A 81 -9.39 -17.72 -9.13
N PHE A 82 -9.17 -16.48 -8.71
CA PHE A 82 -7.84 -15.97 -8.35
C PHE A 82 -7.31 -16.65 -7.09
N ILE A 83 -8.18 -16.81 -6.09
CA ILE A 83 -7.88 -17.43 -4.79
C ILE A 83 -8.31 -18.91 -4.68
N ALA A 84 -8.75 -19.51 -5.78
CA ALA A 84 -9.22 -20.89 -5.77
C ALA A 84 -8.08 -21.84 -5.33
N ASN A 85 -8.40 -22.75 -4.41
CA ASN A 85 -7.49 -23.77 -3.89
C ASN A 85 -6.22 -23.23 -3.20
N TRP A 86 -6.21 -21.97 -2.78
CA TRP A 86 -5.13 -21.42 -1.96
C TRP A 86 -5.05 -22.13 -0.59
N PRO A 87 -3.86 -22.20 0.03
CA PRO A 87 -3.69 -22.96 1.26
C PRO A 87 -4.39 -22.24 2.41
N LYS A 88 -4.78 -22.96 3.46
CA LYS A 88 -5.27 -22.31 4.70
C LYS A 88 -4.15 -21.62 5.50
N THR A 89 -2.89 -21.82 5.10
CA THR A 89 -1.74 -21.20 5.74
C THR A 89 -1.67 -19.72 5.34
N PRO A 90 -1.50 -18.79 6.31
CA PRO A 90 -1.33 -17.39 5.99
C PRO A 90 -0.11 -17.13 5.13
N LEU A 91 -0.26 -16.22 4.16
CA LEU A 91 0.78 -15.79 3.24
C LEU A 91 0.85 -14.26 3.23
N ASP A 92 2.05 -13.70 3.11
CA ASP A 92 2.27 -12.26 2.95
C ASP A 92 2.97 -12.00 1.62
N GLY A 93 2.43 -11.06 0.86
CA GLY A 93 2.86 -10.81 -0.51
C GLY A 93 2.42 -9.47 -1.06
N GLU A 94 2.85 -9.20 -2.28
CA GLU A 94 2.48 -8.00 -3.02
C GLU A 94 1.57 -8.39 -4.20
N LEU A 95 0.38 -7.79 -4.28
CA LEU A 95 -0.45 -7.87 -5.48
C LEU A 95 0.09 -6.84 -6.49
N TRP A 96 0.60 -7.36 -7.60
CA TRP A 96 1.52 -6.66 -8.47
C TRP A 96 1.20 -6.86 -9.95
N ALA A 97 1.10 -5.75 -10.65
CA ALA A 97 0.68 -5.66 -12.05
C ALA A 97 1.86 -5.66 -13.05
N GLY A 98 3.10 -5.58 -12.56
CA GLY A 98 4.27 -5.30 -13.39
C GLY A 98 5.03 -4.07 -12.90
N ARG A 99 6.26 -3.90 -13.41
CA ARG A 99 7.09 -2.74 -13.09
C ARG A 99 6.43 -1.48 -13.65
N GLU A 100 6.46 -0.40 -12.88
CA GLU A 100 5.81 0.88 -13.22
C GLU A 100 4.28 0.79 -13.43
N GLN A 101 3.61 -0.26 -12.92
CA GLN A 101 2.17 -0.49 -13.05
C GLN A 101 1.43 -0.38 -11.71
N PHE A 102 1.94 0.41 -10.77
CA PHE A 102 1.31 0.62 -9.45
C PHE A 102 -0.14 1.10 -9.59
N ASP A 103 -0.40 2.09 -10.46
CA ASP A 103 -1.74 2.66 -10.61
C ASP A 103 -2.75 1.62 -11.11
N MET A 104 -2.34 0.72 -12.02
CA MET A 104 -3.18 -0.39 -12.48
C MET A 104 -3.46 -1.38 -11.34
N ALA A 105 -2.42 -1.79 -10.59
CA ALA A 105 -2.60 -2.69 -9.45
C ALA A 105 -3.55 -2.08 -8.41
N SER A 106 -3.31 -0.82 -8.06
CA SER A 106 -4.11 -0.09 -7.09
C SER A 106 -5.56 0.09 -7.56
N ALA A 107 -5.79 0.51 -8.81
CA ALA A 107 -7.13 0.63 -9.36
C ALA A 107 -7.90 -0.71 -9.32
N THR A 108 -7.25 -1.81 -9.70
CA THR A 108 -7.86 -3.15 -9.73
C THR A 108 -8.25 -3.64 -8.32
N ILE A 109 -7.36 -3.48 -7.34
CA ILE A 109 -7.51 -4.03 -5.99
C ILE A 109 -8.55 -3.29 -5.16
N ARG A 110 -8.82 -2.03 -5.50
CA ARG A 110 -9.74 -1.14 -4.78
C ARG A 110 -11.20 -1.30 -5.19
N GLN A 111 -11.49 -2.10 -6.20
CA GLN A 111 -12.86 -2.33 -6.66
C GLN A 111 -13.62 -3.20 -5.65
N ASP A 112 -14.83 -2.76 -5.27
CA ASP A 112 -15.74 -3.56 -4.44
C ASP A 112 -16.24 -4.82 -5.19
N SER A 113 -16.38 -4.70 -6.51
CA SER A 113 -16.72 -5.80 -7.41
C SER A 113 -15.53 -6.09 -8.32
N PRO A 114 -14.90 -7.27 -8.23
CA PRO A 114 -13.71 -7.56 -9.03
C PRO A 114 -14.01 -7.63 -10.52
N ASP A 115 -13.20 -6.93 -11.31
CA ASP A 115 -13.14 -7.09 -12.76
C ASP A 115 -12.18 -8.22 -13.16
N ASP A 116 -12.73 -9.31 -13.69
CA ASP A 116 -11.97 -10.48 -14.14
C ASP A 116 -10.87 -10.13 -15.16
N GLU A 117 -11.10 -9.19 -16.08
CA GLU A 117 -10.08 -8.81 -17.07
C GLU A 117 -8.90 -8.09 -16.39
N ALA A 118 -9.18 -7.12 -15.53
CA ALA A 118 -8.16 -6.41 -14.78
C ALA A 118 -7.34 -7.36 -13.89
N TRP A 119 -8.00 -8.28 -13.18
CA TRP A 119 -7.34 -9.25 -12.30
C TRP A 119 -6.44 -10.25 -13.02
N ARG A 120 -6.63 -10.51 -14.33
CA ARG A 120 -5.70 -11.33 -15.13
C ARG A 120 -4.33 -10.71 -15.30
N HIS A 121 -4.20 -9.40 -15.07
CA HIS A 121 -2.93 -8.70 -15.08
C HIS A 121 -2.23 -8.66 -13.70
N ILE A 122 -2.91 -9.12 -12.64
CA ILE A 122 -2.38 -9.13 -11.29
C ILE A 122 -1.67 -10.46 -10.99
N ARG A 123 -0.51 -10.36 -10.34
CA ARG A 123 0.19 -11.49 -9.72
C ARG A 123 0.29 -11.26 -8.22
N TYR A 124 0.17 -12.32 -7.43
CA TYR A 124 0.48 -12.31 -6.01
C TYR A 124 1.92 -12.78 -5.79
N MET A 125 2.80 -11.82 -5.51
CA MET A 125 4.23 -12.02 -5.29
C MET A 125 4.47 -12.30 -3.81
N VAL A 126 4.45 -13.57 -3.42
CA VAL A 126 4.52 -14.01 -2.01
C VAL A 126 5.95 -13.99 -1.51
N PHE A 127 6.22 -13.25 -0.43
CA PHE A 127 7.56 -13.10 0.12
C PHE A 127 7.72 -13.68 1.53
N ASP A 128 6.64 -13.98 2.26
CA ASP A 128 6.75 -14.61 3.59
C ASP A 128 5.52 -15.46 3.99
N MET A 129 5.64 -16.20 5.10
CA MET A 129 4.62 -17.06 5.71
C MET A 129 4.42 -16.74 7.20
N PRO A 130 3.57 -15.74 7.53
CA PRO A 130 3.37 -15.22 8.89
C PRO A 130 2.98 -16.26 9.95
N GLY A 131 2.32 -17.35 9.54
CA GLY A 131 1.86 -18.42 10.43
C GLY A 131 2.94 -19.43 10.84
N GLN A 132 4.18 -19.31 10.35
CA GLN A 132 5.25 -20.26 10.68
C GLN A 132 6.18 -19.74 11.75
N ALA A 133 6.23 -20.46 12.88
CA ALA A 133 7.18 -20.23 13.98
C ALA A 133 8.58 -20.79 13.64
N ALA A 134 9.18 -20.29 12.56
CA ALA A 134 10.48 -20.71 12.05
C ALA A 134 11.29 -19.48 11.60
N THR A 135 12.60 -19.59 11.47
CA THR A 135 13.44 -18.49 10.95
C THR A 135 13.16 -18.26 9.46
N PHE A 136 13.49 -17.07 8.93
CA PHE A 136 13.28 -16.80 7.52
C PHE A 136 14.02 -17.79 6.59
N ASP A 137 15.24 -18.21 6.96
CA ASP A 137 16.00 -19.28 6.27
C ASP A 137 15.17 -20.56 6.10
N GLN A 138 14.40 -20.92 7.13
CA GLN A 138 13.55 -22.11 7.13
C GLN A 138 12.22 -21.86 6.41
N ARG A 139 11.68 -20.63 6.46
CA ARG A 139 10.42 -20.28 5.80
C ARG A 139 10.55 -20.24 4.27
N ILE A 140 11.68 -19.80 3.71
CA ILE A 140 11.89 -19.73 2.24
C ILE A 140 11.61 -21.05 1.50
N PRO A 141 12.23 -22.20 1.84
CA PRO A 141 11.97 -23.44 1.13
C PRO A 141 10.56 -24.00 1.37
N VAL A 142 9.90 -23.64 2.47
CA VAL A 142 8.49 -23.99 2.70
C VAL A 142 7.60 -23.14 1.81
N LEU A 143 7.80 -21.82 1.77
CA LEU A 143 7.10 -20.87 0.91
C LEU A 143 7.19 -21.28 -0.56
N GLN A 144 8.40 -21.59 -1.05
CA GLN A 144 8.61 -22.02 -2.42
C GLN A 144 7.80 -23.29 -2.75
N ARG A 145 7.79 -24.29 -1.87
CA ARG A 145 7.00 -25.52 -2.06
C ARG A 145 5.50 -25.25 -1.99
N THR A 146 5.06 -24.46 -1.02
CA THR A 146 3.64 -24.09 -0.86
C THR A 146 3.11 -23.36 -2.09
N VAL A 147 3.85 -22.39 -2.62
CA VAL A 147 3.44 -21.66 -3.83
C VAL A 147 3.51 -22.54 -5.07
N ALA A 148 4.58 -23.33 -5.25
CA ALA A 148 4.70 -24.24 -6.38
C ALA A 148 3.57 -25.28 -6.43
N ALA A 149 3.11 -25.76 -5.27
CA ALA A 149 2.01 -26.72 -5.17
C ALA A 149 0.65 -26.17 -5.64
N LEU A 150 0.50 -24.84 -5.75
CA LEU A 150 -0.72 -24.24 -6.30
C LEU A 150 -0.86 -24.47 -7.81
N GLY A 151 0.25 -24.63 -8.53
CA GLY A 151 0.23 -24.92 -9.97
C GLY A 151 -0.36 -23.80 -10.83
N VAL A 152 -0.41 -22.55 -10.33
CA VAL A 152 -0.95 -21.39 -11.05
C VAL A 152 0.12 -20.34 -11.31
N SER A 153 0.04 -19.65 -12.44
CA SER A 153 1.07 -18.68 -12.87
C SER A 153 0.96 -17.33 -12.17
N TRP A 154 -0.19 -16.99 -11.60
CA TRP A 154 -0.45 -15.71 -10.95
C TRP A 154 -0.11 -15.68 -9.45
N VAL A 155 0.37 -16.79 -8.87
CA VAL A 155 0.93 -16.81 -7.52
C VAL A 155 2.38 -17.25 -7.60
N GLN A 156 3.29 -16.41 -7.15
CA GLN A 156 4.72 -16.63 -7.32
C GLN A 156 5.47 -16.38 -6.02
N ALA A 157 6.35 -17.30 -5.65
CA ALA A 157 7.29 -17.07 -4.56
C ALA A 157 8.35 -16.06 -5.04
N VAL A 158 8.53 -14.97 -4.29
CA VAL A 158 9.55 -13.97 -4.58
C VAL A 158 10.93 -14.63 -4.53
N LYS A 159 11.72 -14.40 -5.57
CA LYS A 159 13.10 -14.88 -5.65
C LYS A 159 13.94 -14.21 -4.57
N GLN A 160 14.52 -15.05 -3.70
CA GLN A 160 15.49 -14.65 -2.69
C GLN A 160 16.90 -15.03 -3.15
N PHE A 161 17.87 -14.16 -2.94
CA PHE A 161 19.28 -14.39 -3.27
C PHE A 161 20.22 -13.82 -2.21
N LYS A 162 21.49 -14.21 -2.26
CA LYS A 162 22.57 -13.66 -1.42
C LYS A 162 23.43 -12.72 -2.25
N VAL A 163 24.06 -11.76 -1.59
CA VAL A 163 25.10 -10.88 -2.16
C VAL A 163 26.35 -10.97 -1.29
N ALA A 164 27.53 -10.87 -1.89
CA ALA A 164 28.79 -10.99 -1.19
C ALA A 164 29.13 -9.73 -0.38
N ASP A 165 28.88 -8.55 -0.94
CA ASP A 165 29.28 -7.27 -0.37
C ASP A 165 28.36 -6.12 -0.82
N GLU A 166 28.64 -4.91 -0.31
CA GLU A 166 27.88 -3.70 -0.64
C GLU A 166 28.01 -3.29 -2.12
N ALA A 167 29.12 -3.64 -2.78
CA ALA A 167 29.30 -3.32 -4.19
C ALA A 167 28.36 -4.18 -5.05
N GLU A 168 28.27 -5.49 -4.78
CA GLU A 168 27.29 -6.36 -5.43
C GLU A 168 25.86 -5.93 -5.10
N LEU A 169 25.55 -5.59 -3.84
CA LEU A 169 24.22 -5.10 -3.46
C LEU A 169 23.81 -3.87 -4.28
N LYS A 170 24.73 -2.91 -4.45
CA LYS A 170 24.48 -1.71 -5.25
C LYS A 170 24.33 -2.03 -6.73
N GLN A 171 25.16 -2.93 -7.28
CA GLN A 171 25.00 -3.39 -8.66
C GLN A 171 23.61 -4.00 -8.89
N ARG A 172 23.15 -4.87 -7.97
CA ARG A 172 21.80 -5.45 -8.03
C ARG A 172 20.70 -4.41 -7.95
N LEU A 173 20.88 -3.40 -7.10
CA LEU A 173 19.94 -2.28 -7.01
C LEU A 173 19.86 -1.54 -8.35
N ASP A 174 21.00 -1.22 -8.96
CA ASP A 174 21.07 -0.51 -10.23
C ASP A 174 20.45 -1.33 -11.37
N GLU A 175 20.73 -2.64 -11.45
CA GLU A 175 20.12 -3.57 -12.41
C GLU A 175 18.59 -3.59 -12.30
N VAL A 176 18.06 -3.72 -11.07
CA VAL A 176 16.61 -3.73 -10.82
C VAL A 176 15.98 -2.40 -11.24
N VAL A 177 16.59 -1.28 -10.84
CA VAL A 177 16.05 0.07 -11.10
C VAL A 177 16.13 0.42 -12.58
N GLN A 178 17.20 0.06 -13.29
CA GLN A 178 17.31 0.26 -14.74
C GLN A 178 16.24 -0.52 -15.51
N GLY A 179 15.83 -1.68 -14.99
CA GLY A 179 14.73 -2.44 -15.54
C GLY A 179 13.34 -1.98 -15.11
N GLY A 180 13.20 -0.84 -14.42
CA GLY A 180 11.92 -0.26 -13.96
C GLY A 180 11.46 -0.73 -12.56
N GLY A 181 12.29 -1.50 -11.85
CA GLY A 181 11.98 -1.97 -10.50
C GLY A 181 12.15 -0.87 -9.46
N GLU A 182 11.51 -1.05 -8.30
CA GLU A 182 11.47 0.01 -7.27
C GLU A 182 12.73 0.06 -6.40
N GLY A 183 13.34 -1.10 -6.17
CA GLY A 183 14.49 -1.25 -5.28
C GLY A 183 14.66 -2.68 -4.79
N LEU A 184 15.28 -2.83 -3.62
CA LEU A 184 15.53 -4.12 -2.99
C LEU A 184 14.93 -4.18 -1.57
N VAL A 185 14.62 -5.40 -1.14
CA VAL A 185 14.30 -5.74 0.25
C VAL A 185 15.38 -6.69 0.77
N LEU A 186 15.90 -6.41 1.96
CA LEU A 186 16.80 -7.29 2.69
C LEU A 186 16.08 -7.86 3.90
N HIS A 187 16.09 -9.18 4.06
CA HIS A 187 15.44 -9.87 5.17
C HIS A 187 16.42 -10.82 5.87
N ARG A 188 16.66 -10.60 7.15
CA ARG A 188 17.61 -11.38 7.94
C ARG A 188 17.19 -12.85 8.02
N GLY A 189 18.09 -13.76 7.69
CA GLY A 189 17.83 -15.21 7.62
C GLY A 189 17.35 -15.80 8.94
N VAL A 190 17.94 -15.37 10.05
CA VAL A 190 17.55 -15.84 11.40
C VAL A 190 16.29 -15.17 11.96
N SER A 191 15.66 -14.26 11.22
CA SER A 191 14.50 -13.50 11.73
C SER A 191 13.29 -14.40 11.96
N LEU A 192 12.71 -14.30 13.15
CA LEU A 192 11.37 -14.81 13.43
C LEU A 192 10.32 -13.81 12.95
N TYR A 193 9.20 -14.32 12.46
CA TYR A 193 8.12 -13.45 12.01
C TYR A 193 7.54 -12.67 13.20
N HIS A 194 7.46 -11.35 13.06
CA HIS A 194 6.90 -10.43 14.05
C HIS A 194 6.18 -9.29 13.33
N ALA A 195 4.92 -9.03 13.72
CA ALA A 195 4.15 -7.93 13.15
C ALA A 195 4.69 -6.58 13.62
N GLY A 196 4.80 -5.61 12.70
CA GLY A 196 5.38 -4.30 12.98
C GLY A 196 6.86 -4.20 12.59
N ARG A 197 7.53 -3.15 13.08
CA ARG A 197 8.92 -2.85 12.71
C ARG A 197 9.89 -3.55 13.63
N ASN A 198 10.90 -4.19 13.05
CA ASN A 198 12.10 -4.64 13.73
C ASN A 198 13.33 -4.34 12.85
N GLY A 199 14.55 -4.62 13.35
CA GLY A 199 15.78 -4.41 12.58
C GLY A 199 16.05 -5.44 11.48
N ASP A 200 15.18 -6.44 11.32
CA ASP A 200 15.49 -7.62 10.49
C ASP A 200 14.95 -7.52 9.06
N LEU A 201 14.04 -6.58 8.78
CA LEU A 201 13.53 -6.32 7.45
C LEU A 201 13.89 -4.89 7.02
N LEU A 202 14.64 -4.77 5.93
CA LEU A 202 15.17 -3.51 5.43
C LEU A 202 14.74 -3.28 3.99
N LYS A 203 14.49 -2.02 3.63
CA LYS A 203 14.25 -1.57 2.26
C LYS A 203 15.42 -0.72 1.79
N LEU A 204 15.91 -1.00 0.59
CA LEU A 204 16.96 -0.24 -0.08
C LEU A 204 16.38 0.31 -1.39
N LYS A 205 16.29 1.63 -1.48
CA LYS A 205 15.82 2.35 -2.67
C LYS A 205 16.85 3.42 -3.03
N PRO A 206 17.04 3.74 -4.32
CA PRO A 206 17.94 4.84 -4.71
C PRO A 206 17.30 6.22 -4.49
N TYR A 207 16.02 6.27 -4.11
CA TYR A 207 15.23 7.46 -3.87
C TYR A 207 14.23 7.21 -2.73
N ASP A 208 13.84 8.28 -2.06
CA ASP A 208 12.79 8.30 -1.07
C ASP A 208 11.51 8.85 -1.67
N ASP A 209 10.36 8.46 -1.11
CA ASP A 209 9.07 9.06 -1.44
C ASP A 209 8.55 9.81 -0.21
N ALA A 210 7.93 10.96 -0.43
CA ALA A 210 7.26 11.74 0.61
C ALA A 210 5.96 12.35 0.06
N GLU A 211 5.18 12.91 0.96
CA GLU A 211 3.92 13.57 0.64
C GLU A 211 4.06 15.08 0.81
N ALA A 212 3.39 15.83 -0.07
CA ALA A 212 3.31 17.27 0.01
C ALA A 212 1.93 17.76 -0.45
N LYS A 213 1.44 18.83 0.18
CA LYS A 213 0.18 19.47 -0.17
C LYS A 213 0.40 20.40 -1.36
N VAL A 214 -0.45 20.33 -2.38
CA VAL A 214 -0.45 21.30 -3.48
C VAL A 214 -0.94 22.65 -2.95
N VAL A 215 -0.11 23.69 -3.09
CA VAL A 215 -0.42 25.06 -2.64
C VAL A 215 -0.47 26.07 -3.77
N GLY A 216 -0.20 25.65 -5.01
CA GLY A 216 -0.32 26.47 -6.21
C GLY A 216 0.37 25.87 -7.42
N TYR A 217 0.51 26.69 -8.46
CA TYR A 217 1.06 26.28 -9.76
C TYR A 217 2.11 27.29 -10.25
N ALA A 218 3.10 26.80 -10.99
CA ALA A 218 4.00 27.64 -11.77
C ALA A 218 3.66 27.51 -13.26
N PRO A 219 3.58 28.62 -14.02
CA PRO A 219 3.26 28.57 -15.44
C PRO A 219 4.35 27.87 -16.24
N GLY A 220 3.95 27.09 -17.25
CA GLY A 220 4.86 26.43 -18.16
C GLY A 220 5.50 27.38 -19.15
N LYS A 221 6.65 26.97 -19.70
CA LYS A 221 7.40 27.68 -20.73
C LYS A 221 7.70 26.73 -21.89
N GLY A 222 8.01 27.28 -23.07
CA GLY A 222 8.32 26.49 -24.26
C GLY A 222 7.14 25.59 -24.64
N LYS A 223 7.36 24.28 -24.76
CA LYS A 223 6.32 23.29 -25.09
C LYS A 223 5.14 23.26 -24.10
N TYR A 224 5.30 23.80 -22.90
CA TYR A 224 4.25 23.87 -21.87
C TYR A 224 3.63 25.27 -21.73
N SER A 225 3.82 26.16 -22.72
CA SER A 225 3.17 27.47 -22.70
C SER A 225 1.64 27.32 -22.70
N GLY A 226 0.95 28.10 -21.88
CA GLY A 226 -0.51 27.98 -21.67
C GLY A 226 -0.93 26.81 -20.76
N MET A 227 0.01 26.01 -20.27
CA MET A 227 -0.23 24.88 -19.36
C MET A 227 0.55 25.04 -18.05
N MET A 228 0.29 24.18 -17.07
CA MET A 228 1.08 24.11 -15.85
C MET A 228 2.50 23.60 -16.15
N GLY A 229 3.51 24.35 -15.69
CA GLY A 229 4.91 23.97 -15.74
C GLY A 229 5.37 23.14 -14.54
N ALA A 230 4.88 23.46 -13.34
CA ALA A 230 5.19 22.73 -12.13
C ALA A 230 4.11 22.93 -11.06
N LEU A 231 3.96 21.94 -10.18
CA LEU A 231 3.24 22.08 -8.93
C LEU A 231 4.09 22.86 -7.94
N LEU A 232 3.50 23.82 -7.23
CA LEU A 232 4.06 24.39 -6.01
C LEU A 232 3.48 23.59 -4.84
N VAL A 233 4.33 22.97 -4.04
CA VAL A 233 3.91 22.09 -2.95
C VAL A 233 4.54 22.50 -1.61
N GLU A 234 3.91 22.08 -0.53
CA GLU A 234 4.31 22.35 0.85
C GLU A 234 4.39 21.04 1.66
N LEU A 235 5.52 20.81 2.32
CA LEU A 235 5.70 19.73 3.29
C LEU A 235 5.02 20.06 4.64
N PRO A 236 4.76 19.07 5.52
CA PRO A 236 4.18 19.32 6.84
C PRO A 236 4.95 20.31 7.72
N ASP A 237 6.26 20.46 7.50
CA ASP A 237 7.12 21.41 8.21
C ASP A 237 7.07 22.85 7.63
N GLY A 238 6.23 23.09 6.62
CA GLY A 238 6.09 24.38 5.93
C GLY A 238 7.07 24.59 4.79
N THR A 239 7.97 23.65 4.51
CA THR A 239 8.94 23.76 3.41
C THR A 239 8.23 23.77 2.06
N ARG A 240 8.41 24.86 1.30
CA ARG A 240 7.86 25.03 -0.06
C ARG A 240 8.89 24.82 -1.16
N PHE A 241 8.51 24.05 -2.17
CA PHE A 241 9.32 23.79 -3.36
C PHE A 241 8.46 23.46 -4.58
N ARG A 242 9.08 23.35 -5.75
CA ARG A 242 8.39 23.05 -7.02
C ARG A 242 8.68 21.63 -7.47
N ILE A 243 7.65 20.95 -8.00
CA ILE A 243 7.77 19.67 -8.68
C ILE A 243 7.42 19.87 -10.14
N GLY A 244 8.43 19.86 -11.00
CA GLY A 244 8.28 20.14 -12.44
C GLY A 244 8.40 18.91 -13.35
N THR A 245 8.74 17.74 -12.81
CA THR A 245 8.97 16.48 -13.54
C THR A 245 8.02 15.40 -13.05
N GLY A 246 7.80 14.35 -13.86
CA GLY A 246 6.85 13.27 -13.55
C GLY A 246 5.38 13.59 -13.84
N LEU A 247 5.10 14.77 -14.40
CA LEU A 247 3.75 15.21 -14.78
C LEU A 247 3.47 14.88 -16.25
N SER A 248 2.40 14.13 -16.52
CA SER A 248 1.91 13.86 -17.88
C SER A 248 1.35 15.14 -18.52
N ASP A 249 1.14 15.12 -19.83
CA ASP A 249 0.58 16.26 -20.54
C ASP A 249 -0.91 16.48 -20.18
N GLU A 250 -1.62 15.42 -19.78
CA GLU A 250 -2.96 15.49 -19.18
C GLU A 250 -2.91 16.25 -17.86
N LEU A 251 -2.03 15.86 -16.93
CA LEU A 251 -1.87 16.54 -15.64
C LEU A 251 -1.40 17.99 -15.78
N ARG A 252 -0.72 18.34 -16.88
CA ARG A 252 -0.32 19.73 -17.15
C ARG A 252 -1.46 20.60 -17.65
N ARG A 253 -2.42 20.01 -18.37
CA ARG A 253 -3.65 20.67 -18.82
C ARG A 253 -4.66 20.79 -17.69
N ASP A 254 -4.79 19.74 -16.88
CA ASP A 254 -5.70 19.66 -15.75
C ASP A 254 -4.93 19.24 -14.48
N PRO A 255 -4.32 20.21 -13.76
CA PRO A 255 -3.46 19.91 -12.63
C PRO A 255 -4.24 19.50 -11.38
N PRO A 256 -3.64 18.68 -10.48
CA PRO A 256 -4.22 18.39 -9.18
C PRO A 256 -4.66 19.67 -8.45
N PRO A 257 -5.90 19.75 -7.93
CA PRO A 257 -6.42 20.94 -7.27
C PRO A 257 -5.54 21.40 -6.10
N VAL A 258 -5.45 22.71 -5.88
CA VAL A 258 -4.86 23.26 -4.65
C VAL A 258 -5.57 22.65 -3.44
N GLY A 259 -4.79 22.18 -2.48
CA GLY A 259 -5.25 21.44 -1.31
C GLY A 259 -5.04 19.93 -1.41
N SER A 260 -4.90 19.38 -2.62
CA SER A 260 -4.66 17.95 -2.83
C SER A 260 -3.33 17.51 -2.23
N MET A 261 -3.29 16.30 -1.67
CA MET A 261 -2.05 15.69 -1.23
C MET A 261 -1.45 14.89 -2.39
N VAL A 262 -0.15 15.04 -2.66
CA VAL A 262 0.55 14.31 -3.72
C VAL A 262 1.73 13.54 -3.15
N THR A 263 1.98 12.36 -3.68
CA THR A 263 3.22 11.62 -3.43
C THR A 263 4.25 12.04 -4.47
N PHE A 264 5.45 12.35 -4.01
CA PHE A 264 6.59 12.67 -4.85
C PHE A 264 7.82 11.88 -4.42
N ARG A 265 8.71 11.65 -5.37
CA ARG A 265 9.96 10.91 -5.21
C ARG A 265 11.15 11.86 -5.25
N TYR A 266 12.16 11.65 -4.43
CA TYR A 266 13.33 12.52 -4.32
C TYR A 266 14.60 11.75 -3.92
N GLN A 267 15.77 12.35 -4.08
CA GLN A 267 17.07 11.73 -3.77
C GLN A 267 17.84 12.53 -2.72
N GLY A 268 17.48 12.32 -1.46
CA GLY A 268 18.04 13.06 -0.34
C GLY A 268 17.65 14.54 -0.32
N MET A 269 18.15 15.27 0.68
CA MET A 269 17.84 16.68 0.90
C MET A 269 18.98 17.60 0.42
N THR A 270 18.65 18.83 0.07
CA THR A 270 19.60 19.94 -0.08
C THR A 270 20.06 20.40 1.31
N SER A 271 21.15 21.18 1.37
CA SER A 271 21.59 21.83 2.61
C SER A 271 20.52 22.73 3.25
N GLY A 272 19.58 23.24 2.45
CA GLY A 272 18.43 24.02 2.90
C GLY A 272 17.18 23.20 3.22
N GLY A 273 17.30 21.88 3.40
CA GLY A 273 16.18 21.00 3.80
C GLY A 273 15.19 20.65 2.69
N LYS A 274 15.39 21.11 1.46
CA LYS A 274 14.48 20.81 0.33
C LYS A 274 14.81 19.48 -0.33
N PRO A 275 13.81 18.68 -0.74
CA PRO A 275 14.04 17.45 -1.50
C PRO A 275 14.79 17.69 -2.83
N ARG A 276 15.79 16.88 -3.13
CA ARG A 276 16.55 16.94 -4.41
C ARG A 276 15.89 16.07 -5.48
N PHE A 277 15.94 16.53 -6.72
CA PHE A 277 15.42 15.80 -7.89
C PHE A 277 13.97 15.33 -7.72
N ALA A 278 13.15 16.16 -7.07
CA ALA A 278 11.76 15.83 -6.79
C ALA A 278 10.96 15.59 -8.09
N ARG A 279 10.30 14.43 -8.17
CA ARG A 279 9.49 13.97 -9.29
C ARG A 279 8.09 13.62 -8.79
N PHE A 280 7.06 14.12 -9.47
CA PHE A 280 5.67 13.75 -9.18
C PHE A 280 5.47 12.25 -9.44
N MET A 281 4.78 11.58 -8.52
CA MET A 281 4.39 10.18 -8.68
C MET A 281 2.89 10.08 -8.92
N ARG A 282 2.08 10.54 -7.96
CA ARG A 282 0.62 10.43 -8.01
C ARG A 282 -0.05 11.37 -7.03
N VAL A 283 -1.34 11.62 -7.24
CA VAL A 283 -2.22 12.19 -6.20
C VAL A 283 -2.44 11.10 -5.14
N ARG A 284 -2.42 11.46 -3.87
CA ARG A 284 -2.68 10.54 -2.77
C ARG A 284 -4.19 10.30 -2.69
N ASP A 285 -4.60 9.03 -2.75
CA ASP A 285 -5.93 8.60 -2.37
C ASP A 285 -5.98 8.31 -0.86
N GLU A 286 -7.08 8.64 -0.19
CA GLU A 286 -7.24 8.50 1.27
C GLU A 286 -7.57 7.08 1.76
N MET A 287 -7.47 6.05 0.90
CA MET A 287 -7.93 4.70 1.23
C MET A 287 -7.00 3.93 2.20
#